data_AF-A0A3D4NUH9-F1
#
_entry.id   AF-A0A3D4NUH9-F1
#
_cell.length_a   1.000
_cell.length_b   1.000
_cell.length_c   1.000
_cell.angle_alpha   90.00
_cell.angle_beta   90.00
_cell.angle_gamma   90.00
#
_symmetry.space_group_name_H-M   'P 1'
#
loop_
_entity.id
_entity.type
_entity.pdbx_description
1 polymer ?
#
loop_
_entity_poly.entity_id
_entity_poly.type
_entity_poly.pdbx_seq_one_letter_code
_entity_poly.pdbx_strand_id
1 'polypeptide(L)'
;MKHNVILVVLDGLNYEVARHAMGHLQAYVGAGRAALYKLECELPALSRPLYECILTGVTPIDSGIVHNNVSRLSNQRSIYHYATDAGLKTAAAAYHWVSELYNRSPFVAARDRHTD
;
A
#
# COMPACT_ATOMS: atom_id res chain seq x y z
N MET A 1 14.14 4.79 -20.26
CA MET A 1 12.77 5.32 -20.45
C MET A 1 12.12 5.47 -19.10
N LYS A 2 11.27 6.49 -18.90
CA LYS A 2 10.48 6.65 -17.67
C LYS A 2 9.18 5.88 -17.83
N HIS A 3 8.84 5.04 -16.86
CA HIS A 3 7.60 4.28 -16.85
C HIS A 3 6.72 4.73 -15.69
N ASN A 4 5.41 4.83 -15.93
CA ASN A 4 4.45 4.99 -14.85
C ASN A 4 4.35 3.67 -14.08
N VAL A 5 4.39 3.76 -12.75
CA VAL A 5 4.27 2.61 -11.86
C VAL A 5 2.91 2.69 -11.18
N ILE A 6 2.17 1.58 -11.19
CA ILE A 6 0.89 1.44 -10.49
C ILE A 6 1.04 0.27 -9.52
N LEU A 7 0.84 0.55 -8.23
CA LEU A 7 0.72 -0.46 -7.19
C LEU A 7 -0.77 -0.68 -6.90
N VAL A 8 -1.22 -1.93 -7.00
CA VAL A 8 -2.58 -2.33 -6.61
C VAL A 8 -2.47 -3.27 -5.41
N VAL A 9 -3.08 -2.88 -4.29
CA VAL A 9 -3.17 -3.70 -3.08
C VAL A 9 -4.56 -4.30 -3.00
N LEU A 10 -4.64 -5.64 -3.05
CA LEU A 10 -5.88 -6.39 -2.83
C LEU A 10 -5.89 -6.87 -1.38
N ASP A 11 -6.62 -6.16 -0.52
CA ASP A 11 -6.63 -6.45 0.91
C ASP A 11 -7.25 -7.82 1.20
N GLY A 12 -6.64 -8.56 2.14
CA GLY A 12 -7.06 -9.90 2.53
C GLY A 12 -6.84 -10.98 1.47
N LEU A 13 -6.10 -10.72 0.39
CA LEU A 13 -5.86 -11.71 -0.66
C LEU A 13 -4.81 -12.76 -0.25
N ASN A 14 -5.29 -13.96 0.06
CA ASN A 14 -4.42 -15.11 0.30
C ASN A 14 -3.75 -15.62 -1.00
N TYR A 15 -2.51 -16.10 -0.89
CA TYR A 15 -1.72 -16.61 -2.01
C TYR A 15 -2.39 -17.78 -2.77
N GLU A 16 -2.95 -18.77 -2.08
CA GLU A 16 -3.61 -19.91 -2.73
C GLU A 16 -4.90 -19.50 -3.41
N VAL A 17 -5.64 -18.56 -2.81
CA VAL A 17 -6.82 -17.95 -3.45
C VAL A 17 -6.43 -17.20 -4.72
N ALA A 18 -5.34 -16.43 -4.69
CA ALA A 18 -4.84 -15.73 -5.87
C ALA A 18 -4.44 -16.70 -6.99
N ARG A 19 -3.75 -17.81 -6.65
CA ARG A 19 -3.39 -18.86 -7.60
C ARG A 19 -4.62 -19.48 -8.26
N HIS A 20 -5.64 -19.79 -7.47
CA HIS A 20 -6.84 -20.46 -7.95
C HIS A 20 -7.79 -19.52 -8.73
N ALA A 21 -8.00 -18.30 -8.24
CA ALA A 21 -9.06 -17.42 -8.72
C ALA A 21 -8.60 -16.36 -9.76
N MET A 22 -7.31 -16.04 -9.84
CA MET A 22 -6.81 -14.98 -10.74
C MET A 22 -6.27 -15.54 -12.06
N GLY A 23 -7.06 -16.37 -12.75
CA GLY A 23 -6.65 -17.09 -13.96
C GLY A 23 -6.11 -16.20 -15.08
N HIS A 24 -6.63 -14.96 -15.22
CA HIS A 24 -6.11 -14.01 -16.19
C HIS A 24 -4.64 -13.63 -15.90
N LEU A 25 -4.29 -13.34 -14.64
CA LEU A 25 -2.89 -13.06 -14.26
C LEU A 25 -2.01 -14.31 -14.41
N GLN A 26 -2.55 -15.50 -14.12
CA GLN A 26 -1.83 -16.75 -14.35
C GLN A 26 -1.49 -16.95 -15.84
N ALA A 27 -2.37 -16.54 -16.76
CA ALA A 27 -2.09 -16.58 -18.20
C ALA A 27 -0.92 -15.67 -18.60
N TYR A 28 -0.79 -14.48 -17.99
CA TYR A 28 0.37 -13.60 -18.21
C TYR A 28 1.66 -14.22 -17.67
N VAL A 29 1.61 -14.89 -16.51
CA VAL A 29 2.75 -15.61 -15.95
C VAL A 29 3.17 -16.76 -16.89
N GLY A 30 2.22 -17.59 -17.35
CA GLY A 30 2.49 -18.67 -18.29
C GLY A 30 3.05 -18.21 -19.64
N ALA A 31 2.74 -16.98 -20.06
CA ALA A 31 3.29 -16.36 -21.25
C ALA A 31 4.66 -15.66 -21.04
N GLY A 32 5.25 -15.73 -19.83
CA GLY A 32 6.52 -15.07 -19.51
C GLY A 32 6.43 -13.53 -19.45
N ARG A 33 5.23 -12.98 -19.27
CA ARG A 33 4.96 -11.53 -19.26
C ARG A 33 4.70 -10.96 -17.86
N ALA A 34 4.65 -11.82 -16.85
CA ALA A 34 4.49 -11.47 -15.45
C ALA A 34 5.17 -12.52 -14.57
N ALA A 35 5.29 -12.23 -13.28
CA ALA A 35 5.80 -13.15 -12.29
C ALA A 35 4.84 -13.24 -11.09
N LEU A 36 4.81 -14.41 -10.45
CA LEU A 36 4.07 -14.67 -9.23
C LEU A 36 5.06 -15.04 -8.12
N TYR A 37 4.96 -14.35 -6.99
CA TYR A 37 5.77 -14.62 -5.80
C TYR A 37 4.87 -14.92 -4.62
N LYS A 38 5.29 -15.87 -3.77
CA LYS A 38 4.69 -16.06 -2.44
C LYS A 38 5.39 -15.11 -1.48
N LEU A 39 4.61 -14.34 -0.73
CA LEU A 39 5.09 -13.40 0.27
C LEU A 39 4.58 -13.83 1.65
N GLU A 40 5.41 -13.62 2.66
CA GLU A 40 5.02 -13.65 4.06
C GLU A 40 4.78 -12.20 4.49
N CYS A 41 3.63 -11.93 5.13
CA CYS A 41 3.34 -10.59 5.61
C CYS A 41 3.98 -10.37 6.98
N GLU A 42 4.34 -9.12 7.26
CA GLU A 42 4.75 -8.72 8.60
C GLU A 42 3.63 -8.90 9.64
N LEU A 43 4.01 -8.88 10.91
CA LEU A 43 3.07 -8.99 12.03
C LEU A 43 2.96 -7.66 12.79
N PRO A 44 1.75 -7.28 13.25
CA PRO A 44 0.50 -8.02 13.12
C PRO A 44 -0.10 -7.91 11.71
N ALA A 45 -0.68 -9.02 11.24
CA ALA A 45 -1.29 -9.14 9.91
C ALA A 45 -2.64 -8.42 9.83
N LEU A 46 -2.62 -7.11 10.04
CA LEU A 46 -3.77 -6.20 9.99
C LEU A 46 -3.57 -5.19 8.87
N SER A 47 -4.67 -4.78 8.25
CA SER A 47 -4.69 -3.88 7.09
C SER A 47 -3.86 -2.60 7.29
N ARG A 48 -4.18 -1.75 8.29
CA ARG A 48 -3.48 -0.47 8.46
C ARG A 48 -1.98 -0.63 8.77
N PRO A 49 -1.55 -1.51 9.69
CA PRO A 49 -0.13 -1.85 9.87
C PRO A 49 0.57 -2.26 8.58
N LEU A 50 -0.05 -3.14 7.79
CA LEU A 50 0.57 -3.66 6.57
C LEU A 50 0.59 -2.64 5.43
N TYR A 51 -0.38 -1.72 5.36
CA TYR A 51 -0.33 -0.64 4.37
C TYR A 51 0.86 0.28 4.62
N GLU A 52 1.10 0.65 5.88
CA GLU A 52 2.27 1.45 6.27
C GLU A 52 3.57 0.70 5.94
N CYS A 53 3.64 -0.58 6.28
CA CYS A 53 4.80 -1.42 6.01
C CYS A 53 5.09 -1.53 4.49
N ILE A 54 4.07 -1.75 3.66
CA ILE A 54 4.24 -1.84 2.19
C ILE A 54 4.78 -0.54 1.61
N LEU A 55 4.29 0.60 2.11
CA LEU A 55 4.61 1.90 1.54
C LEU A 55 5.94 2.48 2.04
N THR A 56 6.44 2.03 3.18
CA THR A 56 7.66 2.56 3.83
C THR A 56 8.81 1.56 3.88
N GLY A 57 8.51 0.24 3.81
CA GLY A 57 9.47 -0.83 4.07
C GLY A 57 9.81 -1.02 5.55
N VAL A 58 9.11 -0.35 6.47
CA VAL A 58 9.37 -0.40 7.92
C VAL A 58 8.35 -1.32 8.60
N THR A 59 8.83 -2.23 9.45
CA THR A 59 7.96 -3.20 10.12
C THR A 59 6.94 -2.51 11.05
N PRO A 60 5.80 -3.16 11.38
CA PRO A 60 4.81 -2.56 12.27
C PRO A 60 5.35 -2.18 13.65
N ILE A 61 6.25 -2.99 14.23
CA ILE A 61 6.82 -2.72 15.56
C ILE A 61 7.73 -1.49 15.56
N ASP A 62 8.46 -1.27 14.46
CA ASP A 62 9.38 -0.14 14.32
C ASP A 62 8.66 1.15 13.90
N SER A 63 7.67 1.03 13.00
CA SER A 63 6.85 2.17 12.57
C SER A 63 5.91 2.65 13.67
N GLY A 64 5.52 1.77 14.59
CA GLY A 64 4.56 2.03 15.66
C GLY A 64 3.09 2.05 15.19
N ILE A 65 2.80 1.73 13.93
CA ILE A 65 1.43 1.49 13.44
C ILE A 65 1.12 0.00 13.65
N VAL A 66 0.80 -0.38 14.89
CA VAL A 66 0.62 -1.79 15.29
C VAL A 66 -0.85 -2.24 15.35
N HIS A 67 -1.81 -1.34 15.14
CA HIS A 67 -3.24 -1.65 15.15
C HIS A 67 -4.01 -0.74 14.20
N ASN A 68 -5.16 -1.18 13.71
CA ASN A 68 -6.04 -0.40 12.81
C ASN A 68 -6.53 0.93 13.42
N ASN A 69 -6.53 1.01 14.76
CA ASN A 69 -7.03 2.15 15.52
C ASN A 69 -5.93 3.16 15.88
N VAL A 70 -4.66 2.91 15.51
CA VAL A 70 -3.58 3.88 15.70
C VAL A 70 -3.76 5.00 14.67
N SER A 71 -4.52 6.03 15.02
CA SER A 71 -4.74 7.19 14.14
C SER A 71 -3.74 8.30 14.43
N ARG A 72 -2.78 8.45 13.52
CA ARG A 72 -1.81 9.55 13.44
C ARG A 72 -1.15 9.56 12.05
N LEU A 73 -0.44 10.64 11.74
CA LEU A 73 0.52 10.65 10.64
C LEU A 73 1.64 9.64 10.87
N SER A 74 2.14 9.07 9.78
CA SER A 74 3.39 8.30 9.77
C SER A 74 4.56 9.17 10.21
N ASN A 75 5.52 8.55 10.90
CA ASN A 75 6.83 9.14 11.21
C ASN A 75 7.93 8.58 10.31
N GLN A 76 7.57 7.80 9.29
CA GLN A 76 8.45 7.13 8.35
C GLN A 76 8.40 7.79 6.97
N ARG A 77 9.39 7.47 6.13
CA ARG A 77 9.41 7.91 4.73
C ARG A 77 8.77 6.86 3.85
N SER A 78 7.61 7.19 3.29
CA SER A 78 6.95 6.36 2.28
C SER A 78 7.45 6.60 0.86
N ILE A 79 7.09 5.71 -0.07
CA ILE A 79 7.36 5.84 -1.51
C ILE A 79 6.84 7.16 -2.10
N TYR A 80 5.77 7.72 -1.53
CA TYR A 80 5.26 9.04 -1.94
C TYR A 80 6.25 10.16 -1.63
N HIS A 81 6.88 10.14 -0.46
CA HIS A 81 7.90 11.13 -0.10
C HIS A 81 9.11 11.04 -1.04
N TYR A 82 9.60 9.82 -1.31
CA TYR A 82 10.73 9.62 -2.22
C TYR A 82 10.41 10.06 -3.65
N ALA A 83 9.20 9.77 -4.14
CA ALA A 83 8.78 10.18 -5.47
C ALA A 83 8.65 11.72 -5.57
N THR A 84 8.04 12.37 -4.58
CA THR A 84 7.90 13.84 -4.54
C THR A 84 9.25 14.53 -4.46
N ASP A 85 10.17 14.09 -3.61
CA ASP A 85 11.53 14.64 -3.49
C ASP A 85 12.32 14.50 -4.81
N ALA A 86 12.03 13.46 -5.59
CA ALA A 86 12.59 13.26 -6.92
C ALA A 86 11.87 14.07 -8.03
N GLY A 87 10.94 14.96 -7.67
CA GLY A 87 10.16 15.77 -8.61
C GLY A 87 9.15 14.96 -9.44
N LEU A 88 8.74 13.79 -8.95
CA LEU A 88 7.73 12.95 -9.60
C LEU A 88 6.33 13.31 -9.10
N LYS A 89 5.32 13.00 -9.91
CA LYS A 89 3.91 13.14 -9.54
C LYS A 89 3.42 11.84 -8.92
N THR A 90 2.69 11.95 -7.82
CA THR A 90 2.08 10.83 -7.10
C THR A 90 0.57 11.00 -7.03
N ALA A 91 -0.16 9.89 -7.01
CA ALA A 91 -1.60 9.88 -6.75
C ALA A 91 -1.98 8.58 -6.03
N ALA A 92 -3.08 8.62 -5.26
CA ALA A 92 -3.62 7.45 -4.59
C ALA A 92 -5.15 7.48 -4.63
N ALA A 93 -5.76 6.37 -5.03
CA ALA A 93 -7.16 6.07 -4.80
C ALA A 93 -7.21 4.93 -3.77
N ALA A 94 -7.32 5.29 -2.49
CA ALA A 94 -7.13 4.37 -1.39
C ALA A 94 -8.12 4.62 -0.25
N TYR A 95 -8.20 3.67 0.67
CA TYR A 95 -8.98 3.84 1.90
C TYR A 95 -8.41 4.99 2.74
N HIS A 96 -9.28 5.64 3.53
CA HIS A 96 -8.96 6.89 4.24
C HIS A 96 -7.71 6.80 5.15
N TRP A 97 -7.34 5.62 5.63
CA TRP A 97 -6.11 5.42 6.40
C TRP A 97 -4.84 5.87 5.69
N VAL A 98 -4.77 5.80 4.36
CA VAL A 98 -3.61 6.32 3.60
C VAL A 98 -3.52 7.84 3.73
N SER A 99 -4.67 8.54 3.68
CA SER A 99 -4.74 9.98 3.94
C SER A 99 -4.38 10.30 5.40
N GLU A 100 -4.82 9.46 6.35
CA GLU A 100 -4.42 9.64 7.76
C GLU A 100 -2.93 9.45 8.01
N LEU A 101 -2.26 8.60 7.24
CA LEU A 101 -0.83 8.36 7.36
C LEU A 101 0.00 9.48 6.72
N TYR A 102 -0.42 10.06 5.59
CA TYR A 102 0.46 10.95 4.81
C TYR A 102 -0.06 12.37 4.57
N ASN A 103 -1.33 12.64 4.86
CA ASN A 103 -1.93 13.97 4.67
C ASN A 103 -2.34 14.60 6.00
N ARG A 104 -3.25 13.94 6.73
CA ARG A 104 -3.73 14.41 8.04
C ARG A 104 -4.52 13.35 8.80
N SER A 105 -4.32 13.29 10.11
CA SER A 105 -5.19 12.56 11.04
C SER A 105 -5.82 13.53 12.07
N PRO A 106 -7.11 13.38 12.42
CA PRO A 106 -8.06 12.42 11.86
C PRO A 106 -8.58 12.82 10.47
N PHE A 107 -9.05 11.82 9.72
CA PHE A 107 -9.70 12.02 8.44
C PHE A 107 -11.08 12.68 8.60
N VAL A 108 -11.34 13.73 7.83
CA VAL A 108 -12.63 14.43 7.76
C VAL A 108 -13.19 14.32 6.35
N ALA A 109 -14.18 13.44 6.17
CA ALA A 109 -14.69 13.03 4.86
C ALA A 109 -15.12 14.19 3.93
N ALA A 110 -15.71 15.25 4.48
CA ALA A 110 -16.15 16.40 3.69
C ALA A 110 -14.99 17.19 3.05
N ARG A 111 -13.80 17.15 3.66
CA ARG A 111 -12.60 17.85 3.20
C ARG A 111 -11.61 16.90 2.52
N ASP A 112 -11.40 15.73 3.11
CA ASP A 112 -10.26 14.86 2.78
C ASP A 112 -10.56 13.80 1.72
N ARG A 113 -11.82 13.69 1.25
CA ARG A 113 -12.20 12.72 0.19
C ARG A 113 -11.54 13.04 -1.16
N HIS A 114 -11.27 14.32 -1.43
CA HIS A 114 -10.61 14.79 -2.64
C HIS A 114 -9.48 15.73 -2.22
N THR A 115 -8.27 15.45 -2.68
CA THR A 115 -7.07 16.25 -2.40
C THR A 115 -6.35 16.49 -3.72
N ASP A 116 -5.89 17.72 -3.94
CA ASP A 116 -5.12 18.12 -5.13
C ASP A 116 -3.63 17.74 -5.02
#